data_AF-A0A6P7T423-F1
#
_entry.id   AF-A0A6P7T423-F1
#
_cell.length_a   1.000
_cell.length_b   1.000
_cell.length_c   1.000
_cell.angle_alpha   90.00
_cell.angle_beta   90.00
_cell.angle_gamma   90.00
#
_symmetry.space_group_name_H-M   'P 1'
#
loop_
_entity.id
_entity.type
_entity.pdbx_description
1 polymer ?
#
loop_
_entity_poly.entity_id
_entity_poly.type
_entity_poly.pdbx_seq_one_letter_code
_entity_poly.pdbx_strand_id
1 'polypeptide(L)'
;MTSGSKMLYKVIIQYLNCFSSVIMFVSSAPHCEVPTNLEAQHRIHYGLRNKFISTDKLALQATIQLPLLELDKTCPTSIGKSSHASNRSTCPWYLKVIYDKNVYPPLRTEVVCRCKHCLGTDHNYHCVEVFTDMYVLNRTEACVDGLYVYKPSKIKVATACVCVRKIDRTVT
;
A
#
# COMPACT_ATOMS: atom_id res chain seq x y z
N MET A 1 -27.27 40.28 57.62
CA MET A 1 -26.65 40.07 56.29
C MET A 1 -26.47 38.57 56.01
N THR A 2 -27.52 37.80 55.73
CA THR A 2 -27.42 36.32 55.62
C THR A 2 -28.51 35.67 54.76
N SER A 3 -29.04 36.37 53.74
CA SER A 3 -30.08 35.82 52.84
C SER A 3 -29.62 35.67 51.38
N GLY A 4 -28.84 36.62 50.87
CA GLY A 4 -28.37 36.60 49.46
C GLY A 4 -27.36 35.49 49.13
N SER A 5 -26.51 35.09 50.08
CA SER A 5 -25.46 34.09 49.86
C SER A 5 -25.98 32.65 49.74
N LYS A 6 -27.13 32.33 50.37
CA LYS A 6 -27.77 31.01 50.26
C LYS A 6 -28.48 30.81 48.90
N MET A 7 -28.93 31.90 48.31
CA MET A 7 -29.65 31.92 47.02
C MET A 7 -28.66 31.74 45.86
N LEU A 8 -27.51 32.43 45.91
CA LEU A 8 -26.43 32.23 44.94
C LEU A 8 -25.87 30.79 44.96
N TYR A 9 -25.65 30.21 46.15
CA TYR A 9 -25.09 28.87 46.28
C TYR A 9 -25.99 27.78 45.68
N LYS A 10 -27.32 27.90 45.85
CA LYS A 10 -28.29 26.99 45.23
C LYS A 10 -28.32 27.10 43.71
N VAL A 11 -28.24 28.32 43.16
CA VAL A 11 -28.19 28.55 41.71
C VAL A 11 -26.91 27.99 41.10
N ILE A 12 -25.77 28.14 41.79
CA ILE A 12 -24.48 27.59 41.35
C ILE A 12 -24.50 26.06 41.33
N ILE A 13 -25.10 25.41 42.35
CA ILE A 13 -25.25 23.95 42.37
C ILE A 13 -26.18 23.45 41.26
N GLN A 14 -27.28 24.16 40.98
CA GLN A 14 -28.21 23.82 39.90
C GLN A 14 -27.51 23.90 38.53
N TYR A 15 -26.64 24.89 38.32
CA TYR A 15 -25.83 25.05 37.11
C TYR A 15 -24.74 23.98 36.97
N LEU A 16 -24.06 23.62 38.07
CA LEU A 16 -23.05 22.56 38.09
C LEU A 16 -23.65 21.17 37.79
N ASN A 17 -24.85 20.88 38.31
CA ASN A 17 -25.58 19.64 37.99
C ASN A 17 -26.18 19.62 36.57
N CYS A 18 -26.53 20.77 35.99
CA CYS A 18 -26.89 20.84 34.57
C CYS A 18 -25.69 20.60 33.64
N PHE A 19 -24.50 21.07 34.03
CA PHE A 19 -23.28 20.83 33.26
C PHE A 19 -22.80 19.37 33.29
N SER A 20 -23.10 18.63 34.37
CA SER A 20 -22.81 17.19 34.47
C SER A 20 -23.72 16.32 33.59
N SER A 21 -24.82 16.86 33.06
CA SER A 21 -25.73 16.12 32.17
C SER A 21 -25.25 16.09 30.72
N VAL A 22 -24.18 16.84 30.39
CA VAL A 22 -23.48 16.70 29.12
C VAL A 22 -22.55 15.50 29.26
N ILE A 23 -23.16 14.31 29.16
CA ILE A 23 -22.43 13.06 28.97
C ILE A 23 -21.55 13.29 27.74
N MET A 24 -20.24 13.44 27.98
CA MET A 24 -19.22 13.28 26.98
C MET A 24 -19.39 11.86 26.44
N PHE A 25 -20.15 11.70 25.35
CA PHE A 25 -19.96 10.59 24.45
C PHE A 25 -18.53 10.74 23.97
N VAL A 26 -17.60 10.15 24.71
CA VAL A 26 -16.31 9.75 24.20
C VAL A 26 -16.68 8.83 23.05
N SER A 27 -16.77 9.38 21.84
CA SER A 27 -16.87 8.61 20.63
C SER A 27 -15.58 7.80 20.61
N SER A 28 -15.64 6.59 21.16
CA SER A 28 -14.75 5.54 20.71
C SER A 28 -14.89 5.58 19.19
N ALA A 29 -13.78 5.82 18.50
CA ALA A 29 -13.78 5.81 17.05
C ALA A 29 -14.53 4.53 16.63
N PRO A 30 -15.51 4.62 15.72
CA PRO A 30 -16.30 3.45 15.33
C PRO A 30 -15.32 2.33 14.97
N HIS A 31 -15.46 1.18 15.63
CA HIS A 31 -14.62 0.04 15.36
C HIS A 31 -15.02 -0.50 13.99
N CYS A 32 -14.36 -0.02 12.95
CA CYS A 32 -14.65 -0.37 11.58
C CYS A 32 -13.85 -1.60 11.19
N GLU A 33 -14.54 -2.62 10.72
CA GLU A 33 -13.97 -3.90 10.31
C GLU A 33 -13.83 -3.99 8.78
N VAL A 34 -12.94 -4.88 8.34
CA VAL A 34 -12.72 -5.14 6.91
C VAL A 34 -13.80 -6.11 6.40
N PRO A 35 -14.54 -5.79 5.33
CA PRO A 35 -15.53 -6.70 4.78
C PRO A 35 -14.91 -8.03 4.33
N THR A 36 -15.58 -9.14 4.59
CA THR A 36 -15.12 -10.49 4.22
C THR A 36 -15.30 -10.81 2.73
N ASN A 37 -16.13 -10.04 2.02
CA ASN A 37 -16.49 -10.27 0.62
C ASN A 37 -15.60 -9.54 -0.40
N LEU A 38 -14.50 -8.91 0.03
CA LEU A 38 -13.62 -8.13 -0.85
C LEU A 38 -13.03 -8.94 -2.00
N GLU A 39 -12.76 -10.24 -1.79
CA GLU A 39 -12.29 -11.13 -2.86
C GLU A 39 -13.33 -11.26 -3.98
N ALA A 40 -14.58 -11.55 -3.62
CA ALA A 40 -15.67 -11.68 -4.57
C ALA A 40 -15.90 -10.37 -5.31
N GLN A 41 -15.91 -9.24 -4.59
CA GLN A 41 -16.06 -7.92 -5.19
C GLN A 41 -14.92 -7.61 -6.19
N HIS A 42 -13.68 -7.89 -5.80
CA HIS A 42 -12.51 -7.66 -6.67
C HIS A 42 -12.57 -8.54 -7.92
N ARG A 43 -12.91 -9.82 -7.79
CA ARG A 43 -13.08 -10.74 -8.94
C ARG A 43 -14.17 -10.28 -9.89
N ILE A 44 -15.30 -9.80 -9.38
CA ILE A 44 -16.41 -9.27 -10.19
C ILE A 44 -15.94 -8.07 -11.02
N HIS A 45 -15.19 -7.15 -10.41
CA HIS A 45 -14.71 -5.96 -11.12
C HIS A 45 -13.51 -6.23 -12.05
N TYR A 46 -12.60 -7.15 -11.68
CA TYR A 46 -11.26 -7.20 -12.25
C TYR A 46 -10.72 -8.60 -12.58
N GLY A 47 -11.52 -9.66 -12.42
CA GLY A 47 -11.06 -11.06 -12.54
C GLY A 47 -10.35 -11.40 -13.85
N LEU A 48 -10.72 -10.78 -14.98
CA LEU A 48 -10.01 -10.96 -16.25
C LEU A 48 -8.80 -10.02 -16.43
N ARG A 49 -8.79 -8.85 -15.80
CA ARG A 49 -7.81 -7.78 -16.07
C ARG A 49 -6.50 -7.94 -15.32
N ASN A 50 -6.53 -8.53 -14.12
CA ASN A 50 -5.32 -8.75 -13.31
C ASN A 50 -4.64 -10.10 -13.58
N LYS A 51 -5.11 -10.89 -14.56
CA LYS A 51 -4.55 -12.21 -14.85
C LYS A 51 -3.06 -12.18 -15.24
N PHE A 52 -2.58 -11.03 -15.71
CA PHE A 52 -1.16 -10.79 -16.03
C PHE A 52 -0.29 -10.36 -14.82
N ILE A 53 -0.90 -10.01 -13.69
CA ILE A 53 -0.25 -9.67 -12.42
C ILE A 53 -0.78 -10.66 -11.38
N SER A 54 -0.64 -11.95 -11.63
CA SER A 54 -1.21 -12.98 -10.76
C SER A 54 -0.39 -13.10 -9.47
N THR A 55 -0.74 -12.26 -8.49
CA THR A 55 -0.21 -12.27 -7.12
C THR A 55 -0.81 -13.40 -6.28
N ASP A 56 -1.92 -14.02 -6.70
CA ASP A 56 -2.67 -14.98 -5.89
C ASP A 56 -1.88 -16.26 -5.59
N LYS A 57 -1.07 -16.74 -6.54
CA LYS A 57 -0.14 -17.86 -6.28
C LYS A 57 1.05 -17.44 -5.41
N LEU A 58 1.45 -16.17 -5.47
CA LEU A 58 2.61 -15.67 -4.75
C LEU A 58 2.27 -15.27 -3.31
N ALA A 59 1.04 -14.83 -3.03
CA ALA A 59 0.54 -14.56 -1.69
C ALA A 59 0.48 -15.85 -0.85
N LEU A 60 0.08 -16.98 -1.45
CA LEU A 60 0.13 -18.30 -0.79
C LEU A 60 1.58 -18.74 -0.53
N GLN A 61 2.52 -18.42 -1.43
CA GLN A 61 3.94 -18.69 -1.22
C GLN A 61 4.58 -17.75 -0.17
N ALA A 62 4.11 -16.51 -0.06
CA ALA A 62 4.61 -15.54 0.91
C ALA A 62 4.27 -15.91 2.37
N THR A 63 3.12 -16.56 2.61
CA THR A 63 2.74 -17.03 3.95
C THR A 63 3.56 -18.23 4.42
N ILE A 64 4.07 -19.05 3.50
CA ILE A 64 4.86 -20.25 3.83
C ILE A 64 6.37 -19.91 3.95
N GLN A 65 6.84 -18.85 3.30
CA GLN A 65 8.27 -18.54 3.14
C GLN A 65 8.61 -17.05 3.20
N LEU A 66 8.27 -16.38 4.31
CA LEU A 66 8.87 -15.09 4.66
C LEU A 66 10.43 -15.07 4.70
N PRO A 67 11.17 -16.17 4.97
CA PRO A 67 12.64 -16.14 4.93
C PRO A 67 13.26 -16.21 3.52
N LEU A 68 12.50 -16.49 2.46
CA LEU A 68 13.07 -16.84 1.14
C LEU A 68 13.20 -15.65 0.17
N LEU A 69 12.92 -14.44 0.66
CA LEU A 69 13.07 -13.17 -0.04
C LEU A 69 14.22 -12.31 0.51
N GLU A 70 15.25 -12.93 1.09
CA GLU A 70 16.63 -12.42 0.92
C GLU A 70 17.07 -12.63 -0.53
N LEU A 71 16.33 -12.02 -1.46
CA LEU A 71 16.80 -11.92 -2.83
C LEU A 71 18.02 -11.02 -2.78
N ASP A 72 19.17 -11.56 -3.17
CA ASP A 72 20.41 -10.83 -3.34
C ASP A 72 20.14 -9.47 -4.01
N LYS A 73 20.29 -8.41 -3.22
CA LYS A 73 20.03 -7.02 -3.64
C LYS A 73 21.23 -6.42 -4.35
N THR A 74 22.35 -7.15 -4.38
CA THR A 74 23.62 -6.67 -4.90
C THR A 74 23.54 -6.59 -6.42
N CYS A 75 24.09 -5.52 -6.98
CA CYS A 75 24.30 -5.44 -8.42
C CYS A 75 25.43 -6.41 -8.81
N PRO A 76 25.18 -7.42 -9.67
CA PRO A 76 26.23 -8.33 -10.10
C PRO A 76 27.21 -7.61 -11.05
N THR A 77 28.47 -8.04 -11.07
CA THR A 77 29.51 -7.42 -11.90
C THR A 77 29.35 -7.71 -13.39
N SER A 78 28.67 -8.80 -13.74
CA SER A 78 28.45 -9.24 -15.12
C SER A 78 27.07 -9.84 -15.30
N ILE A 79 26.58 -9.88 -16.54
CA ILE A 79 25.31 -10.52 -16.88
C ILE A 79 25.41 -12.01 -16.59
N GLY A 80 24.56 -12.51 -15.69
CA GLY A 80 24.52 -13.91 -15.31
C GLY A 80 23.86 -14.79 -16.37
N LYS A 81 24.27 -16.06 -16.44
CA LYS A 81 23.54 -17.10 -17.18
C LYS A 81 22.50 -17.71 -16.25
N SER A 82 21.24 -17.33 -16.41
CA SER A 82 20.11 -17.83 -15.61
C SER A 82 18.89 -18.04 -16.50
N SER A 83 18.04 -19.02 -16.18
CA SER A 83 16.73 -19.18 -16.82
C SER A 83 15.76 -18.05 -16.45
N HIS A 84 15.95 -17.41 -15.29
CA HIS A 84 15.10 -16.33 -14.81
C HIS A 84 15.49 -14.99 -15.43
N ALA A 85 14.52 -14.34 -16.10
CA ALA A 85 14.71 -13.04 -16.73
C ALA A 85 15.29 -11.97 -15.77
N SER A 86 14.89 -12.02 -14.49
CA SER A 86 15.37 -11.11 -13.44
C SER A 86 16.86 -11.16 -13.19
N ASN A 87 17.52 -12.29 -13.48
CA ASN A 87 18.96 -12.49 -13.26
C ASN A 87 19.79 -12.35 -14.54
N ARG A 88 19.22 -12.66 -15.71
CA ARG A 88 19.91 -12.56 -17.02
C ARG A 88 19.67 -11.25 -17.78
N SER A 89 18.91 -10.32 -17.19
CA SER A 89 18.70 -8.97 -17.74
C SER A 89 19.98 -8.13 -17.63
N THR A 90 20.17 -7.17 -18.53
CA THR A 90 21.19 -6.11 -18.38
C THR A 90 20.89 -5.21 -17.18
N CYS A 91 19.64 -5.15 -16.76
CA CYS A 91 19.18 -4.50 -15.54
C CYS A 91 18.53 -5.55 -14.65
N PRO A 92 19.31 -6.33 -13.87
CA PRO A 92 18.76 -7.36 -13.02
C PRO A 92 17.95 -6.76 -11.88
N TRP A 93 16.97 -7.51 -11.38
CA TRP A 93 16.03 -7.03 -10.39
C TRP A 93 15.69 -8.08 -9.34
N TYR A 94 15.06 -7.61 -8.26
CA TYR A 94 14.47 -8.46 -7.24
C TYR A 94 13.01 -8.08 -6.98
N LEU A 95 12.28 -8.99 -6.33
CA LEU A 95 10.90 -8.75 -5.91
C LEU A 95 10.90 -8.28 -4.46
N LYS A 96 10.12 -7.25 -4.18
CA LYS A 96 9.84 -6.74 -2.84
C LYS A 96 8.36 -6.93 -2.55
N VAL A 97 8.05 -7.59 -1.44
CA VAL A 97 6.66 -7.70 -0.96
C VAL A 97 6.28 -6.38 -0.29
N ILE A 98 5.13 -5.84 -0.69
CA ILE A 98 4.54 -4.63 -0.13
C ILE A 98 3.22 -5.00 0.53
N TYR A 99 3.01 -4.52 1.76
CA TYR A 99 1.75 -4.61 2.48
C TYR A 99 1.12 -3.23 2.60
N ASP A 100 -0.12 -3.10 2.17
CA ASP A 100 -0.93 -1.90 2.31
C ASP A 100 -2.36 -2.27 2.71
N LYS A 101 -2.68 -2.01 3.99
CA LYS A 101 -3.99 -2.30 4.58
C LYS A 101 -5.14 -1.50 3.96
N ASN A 102 -4.84 -0.43 3.22
CA ASN A 102 -5.86 0.42 2.62
C ASN A 102 -6.31 -0.08 1.26
N VAL A 103 -5.70 -1.12 0.69
CA VAL A 103 -6.08 -1.66 -0.60
C VAL A 103 -6.37 -3.15 -0.52
N TYR A 104 -7.18 -3.65 -1.45
CA TYR A 104 -7.39 -5.07 -1.67
C TYR A 104 -7.01 -5.47 -3.11
N PRO A 105 -6.17 -6.51 -3.31
CA PRO A 105 -5.50 -7.29 -2.27
C PRO A 105 -4.45 -6.46 -1.49
N PRO A 106 -4.28 -6.70 -0.18
CA PRO A 106 -3.40 -5.88 0.66
C PRO A 106 -1.91 -6.21 0.50
N LEU A 107 -1.60 -7.41 0.01
CA LEU A 107 -0.25 -7.84 -0.32
C LEU A 107 -0.06 -7.80 -1.83
N ARG A 108 1.07 -7.25 -2.26
CA ARG A 108 1.53 -7.28 -3.66
C ARG A 108 3.04 -7.41 -3.72
N THR A 109 3.56 -7.71 -4.91
CA THR A 109 5.00 -7.70 -5.17
C THR A 109 5.35 -6.65 -6.19
N GLU A 110 6.43 -5.93 -5.92
CA GLU A 110 6.98 -4.91 -6.79
C GLU A 110 8.42 -5.24 -7.12
N VAL A 111 8.81 -4.94 -8.36
CA VAL A 111 10.18 -5.08 -8.83
C VAL A 111 11.03 -3.91 -8.32
N VAL A 112 12.25 -4.21 -7.90
CA VAL A 112 13.29 -3.21 -7.57
C VAL A 112 14.57 -3.55 -8.32
N CYS A 113 15.15 -2.57 -9.01
CA CYS A 113 16.38 -2.77 -9.76
C CYS A 113 17.57 -2.95 -8.81
N ARG A 114 18.43 -3.94 -9.08
CA ARG A 114 19.67 -4.15 -8.28
C ARG A 114 20.77 -3.17 -8.66
N CYS A 115 20.80 -2.76 -9.93
CA CYS A 115 21.83 -1.91 -10.50
C CYS A 115 21.28 -0.51 -10.80
N LYS A 116 22.15 0.51 -10.71
CA LYS A 116 21.87 1.87 -11.19
C LYS A 116 22.19 2.05 -12.67
N HIS A 117 23.23 1.37 -13.15
CA HIS A 117 23.69 1.35 -14.53
C HIS A 117 23.44 -0.01 -15.14
N CYS A 118 23.26 -0.06 -16.47
CA CYS A 118 23.08 -1.34 -17.13
C CYS A 118 24.41 -2.10 -17.19
N LEU A 119 24.32 -3.41 -17.05
CA LEU A 119 25.46 -4.31 -17.17
C LEU A 119 25.82 -4.51 -18.64
N GLY A 120 27.13 -4.53 -18.93
CA GLY A 120 27.65 -4.74 -20.28
C GLY A 120 27.47 -3.54 -21.22
N THR A 121 27.16 -2.36 -20.69
CA THR A 121 27.07 -1.10 -21.46
C THR A 121 28.01 -0.04 -20.88
N ASP A 122 28.09 1.12 -21.54
CA ASP A 122 28.74 2.31 -20.97
C ASP A 122 27.88 2.97 -19.86
N HIS A 123 28.43 4.01 -19.21
CA HIS A 123 27.76 4.76 -18.14
C HIS A 123 26.68 5.74 -18.62
N ASN A 124 26.40 5.80 -19.94
CA ASN A 124 25.31 6.57 -20.50
C ASN A 124 23.97 5.84 -20.38
N TYR A 125 23.96 4.56 -19.97
CA TYR A 125 22.73 3.80 -19.77
C TYR A 125 22.45 3.51 -18.30
N HIS A 126 21.17 3.56 -17.95
CA HIS A 126 20.67 3.43 -16.59
C HIS A 126 19.54 2.41 -16.51
N CYS A 127 19.47 1.75 -15.36
CA CYS A 127 18.35 0.90 -15.04
C CYS A 127 17.24 1.71 -14.40
N VAL A 128 16.02 1.50 -14.89
CA VAL A 128 14.80 2.13 -14.36
C VAL A 128 13.68 1.10 -14.24
N GLU A 129 12.85 1.24 -13.22
CA GLU A 129 11.65 0.43 -13.09
C GLU A 129 10.60 0.79 -14.15
N VAL A 130 9.91 -0.23 -14.66
CA VAL A 130 8.72 -0.09 -15.51
C VAL A 130 7.49 -0.33 -14.66
N PHE A 131 6.58 0.65 -14.68
CA PHE A 131 5.34 0.61 -13.90
C PHE A 131 4.15 0.23 -14.77
N THR A 132 3.36 -0.74 -14.29
CA THR A 132 2.11 -1.19 -14.91
C THR A 132 0.93 -0.88 -14.00
N ASP A 133 -0.25 -0.67 -14.56
CA ASP A 133 -1.49 -0.52 -13.79
C ASP A 133 -1.90 -1.86 -13.17
N MET A 134 -2.10 -1.87 -11.85
CA MET A 134 -2.77 -2.94 -11.12
C MET A 134 -4.12 -2.45 -10.61
N TYR A 135 -5.18 -3.22 -10.86
CA TYR A 135 -6.52 -2.88 -10.41
C TYR A 135 -6.75 -3.38 -8.99
N VAL A 136 -7.20 -2.48 -8.11
CA VAL A 136 -7.40 -2.74 -6.68
C VAL A 136 -8.75 -2.20 -6.22
N LEU A 137 -9.19 -2.62 -5.05
CA LEU A 137 -10.22 -1.92 -4.31
C LEU A 137 -9.52 -1.04 -3.26
N ASN A 138 -9.77 0.27 -3.27
CA ASN A 138 -9.19 1.22 -2.32
C ASN A 138 -10.19 1.53 -1.20
N ARG A 139 -9.72 1.46 0.03
CA ARG A 139 -10.48 1.77 1.25
C ARG A 139 -10.76 3.26 1.29
N THR A 140 -12.01 3.62 1.52
CA THR A 140 -12.42 5.01 1.76
C THR A 140 -12.43 5.29 3.26
N GLU A 141 -12.57 6.57 3.62
CA GLU A 141 -12.76 6.98 5.02
C GLU A 141 -14.17 6.64 5.55
N ALA A 142 -15.09 6.22 4.67
CA ALA A 142 -16.44 5.89 5.05
C ALA A 142 -16.50 4.53 5.76
N CYS A 143 -17.25 4.51 6.85
CA CYS A 143 -17.57 3.34 7.64
C CYS A 143 -19.09 3.27 7.79
N VAL A 144 -19.69 2.25 7.19
CA VAL A 144 -21.14 2.07 7.12
C VAL A 144 -21.46 0.72 7.76
N ASP A 145 -22.36 0.72 8.73
CA ASP A 145 -22.75 -0.49 9.48
C ASP A 145 -21.56 -1.23 10.10
N GLY A 146 -20.56 -0.49 10.57
CA GLY A 146 -19.34 -1.05 11.17
C GLY A 146 -18.33 -1.61 10.17
N LEU A 147 -18.55 -1.42 8.86
CA LEU A 147 -17.68 -1.95 7.81
C LEU A 147 -17.03 -0.83 6.99
N TYR A 148 -15.75 -0.98 6.66
CA TYR A 148 -15.07 -0.08 5.74
C TYR A 148 -15.65 -0.21 4.32
N VAL A 149 -15.88 0.93 3.68
CA VAL A 149 -16.31 0.99 2.28
C VAL A 149 -15.10 1.03 1.36
N TYR A 150 -15.10 0.18 0.33
CA TYR A 150 -14.06 0.13 -0.68
C TYR A 150 -14.58 0.51 -2.07
N LYS A 151 -13.74 1.17 -2.87
CA LYS A 151 -14.06 1.59 -4.25
C LYS A 151 -13.05 1.05 -5.27
N PRO A 152 -13.49 0.68 -6.48
CA PRO A 152 -12.63 0.39 -7.62
C PRO A 152 -11.58 1.49 -7.85
N SER A 153 -10.29 1.12 -7.89
CA SER A 153 -9.17 2.02 -8.19
C SER A 153 -8.05 1.31 -8.96
N LYS A 154 -7.03 2.06 -9.37
CA LYS A 154 -5.78 1.53 -9.94
C LYS A 154 -4.57 2.11 -9.22
N ILE A 155 -3.53 1.30 -9.11
CA ILE A 155 -2.22 1.71 -8.59
C ILE A 155 -1.14 1.37 -9.62
N LYS A 156 -0.02 2.09 -9.58
CA LYS A 156 1.18 1.79 -10.38
C LYS A 156 2.06 0.82 -9.61
N VAL A 157 2.40 -0.31 -10.24
CA VAL A 157 3.22 -1.38 -9.65
C VAL A 157 4.43 -1.60 -10.56
N ALA A 158 5.63 -1.57 -9.99
CA ALA A 158 6.84 -1.89 -10.73
C ALA A 158 6.85 -3.38 -11.11
N THR A 159 6.93 -3.69 -12.40
CA THR A 159 6.83 -5.06 -12.93
C THR A 159 8.11 -5.57 -13.59
N ALA A 160 9.04 -4.68 -13.92
CA ALA A 160 10.32 -5.02 -14.53
C ALA A 160 11.34 -3.89 -14.33
N CYS A 161 12.60 -4.18 -14.62
CA CYS A 161 13.64 -3.17 -14.83
C CYS A 161 14.12 -3.23 -16.27
N VAL A 162 14.33 -2.04 -16.85
CA VAL A 162 14.79 -1.90 -18.24
C VAL A 162 16.00 -0.98 -18.31
N CYS A 163 16.81 -1.18 -19.35
CA CYS A 163 17.96 -0.35 -19.65
C CYS A 163 17.56 0.81 -20.56
N VAL A 164 17.80 2.04 -20.13
CA VAL A 164 17.48 3.26 -20.90
C VAL A 164 18.71 4.13 -21.07
N ARG A 165 18.79 4.82 -22.21
CA ARG A 165 19.85 5.80 -22.47
C ARG A 165 19.54 7.11 -21.74
N LYS A 166 20.54 7.72 -21.10
CA LYS A 166 20.50 9.11 -20.64
C LYS A 166 20.26 10.02 -21.84
N ILE A 167 19.27 10.89 -21.71
CA ILE A 167 19.06 11.99 -22.66
C ILE A 167 19.67 13.23 -22.00
N ASP A 168 20.83 13.67 -22.47
CA ASP A 168 21.32 15.01 -22.14
C ASP A 168 20.45 16.01 -22.90
N ARG A 169 19.74 16.86 -22.16
CA ARG A 169 18.91 17.94 -22.73
C ARG A 169 19.77 19.14 -23.15
N THR A 170 20.95 18.90 -23.72
CA THR A 170 21.84 19.94 -24.28
C THR A 170 21.79 19.96 -25.80
N VAL A 171 20.59 19.72 -26.36
CA VAL A 171 20.28 20.11 -27.73
C VAL A 171 19.61 21.47 -27.64
N THR A 172 20.44 22.52 -27.72
CA THR A 172 20.07 23.92 -27.99
C THR A 172 20.78 24.34 -29.25
#